data_AF-A0A3A0D815-F1
#
_entry.id   AF-A0A3A0D815-F1
#
_cell.length_a   1.000
_cell.length_b   1.000
_cell.length_c   1.000
_cell.angle_alpha   90.00
_cell.angle_beta   90.00
_cell.angle_gamma   90.00
#
_symmetry.space_group_name_H-M   'P 1'
#
loop_
_entity.id
_entity.type
_entity.pdbx_description
1 polymer ?
#
loop_
_entity_poly.entity_id
_entity_poly.type
_entity_poly.pdbx_seq_one_letter_code
_entity_poly.pdbx_strand_id
1 'polypeptide(L)'
;MTTLEQIQEVAQRIGKEFSPQRIILFGSYAYGHPTPDSDVDLLVITPFQGRSAEKSVEIRLKVRPPFPMDLLVRTPEKVQERLNMGDSFMREILMKGKVLYEAADA
;
A
#
# COMPACT_ATOMS: atom_id res chain seq x y z
N MET A 1 -3.84 -1.90 19.79
CA MET A 1 -4.27 -0.80 18.90
C MET A 1 -3.08 -0.43 18.04
N THR A 2 -3.23 -0.50 16.73
CA THR A 2 -2.14 -0.18 15.79
C THR A 2 -1.93 1.33 15.72
N THR A 3 -0.67 1.79 15.78
CA THR A 3 -0.34 3.22 15.70
C THR A 3 0.12 3.62 14.30
N LEU A 4 -0.03 4.90 13.94
CA LEU A 4 0.48 5.42 12.67
C LEU A 4 2.01 5.30 12.57
N GLU A 5 2.72 5.38 13.69
CA GLU A 5 4.18 5.17 13.74
C GLU A 5 4.56 3.74 13.33
N GLN A 6 3.86 2.73 13.85
CA GLN A 6 4.08 1.33 13.46
C GLN A 6 3.80 1.12 11.97
N ILE A 7 2.75 1.76 11.44
CA ILE A 7 2.42 1.69 10.02
C ILE A 7 3.52 2.34 9.18
N GLN A 8 4.01 3.51 9.59
CA GLN A 8 5.09 4.21 8.91
C GLN A 8 6.38 3.38 8.91
N GLU A 9 6.72 2.72 10.02
CA GLU A 9 7.88 1.83 10.08
C GLU A 9 7.78 0.66 9.08
N VAL A 10 6.61 0.02 8.99
CA VAL A 10 6.39 -1.06 8.02
C VAL A 10 6.51 -0.52 6.59
N ALA A 11 5.92 0.63 6.29
CA ALA A 11 6.05 1.27 4.98
C ALA A 11 7.51 1.58 4.64
N GLN A 12 8.31 2.07 5.59
CA GLN A 12 9.74 2.29 5.38
C GLN A 12 10.51 1.00 5.13
N ARG A 13 10.19 -0.11 5.82
CA ARG A 13 10.79 -1.43 5.56
C ARG A 13 10.46 -1.91 4.15
N ILE A 14 9.20 -1.77 3.72
CA ILE A 14 8.81 -2.07 2.34
C ILE A 14 9.61 -1.19 1.36
N GLY A 15 9.73 0.10 1.66
CA GLY A 15 10.53 1.06 0.89
C GLY A 15 11.97 0.60 0.68
N LYS A 16 12.63 0.17 1.75
CA LYS A 16 14.03 -0.30 1.73
C LYS A 16 14.22 -1.63 0.99
N GLU A 17 13.33 -2.60 1.22
CA GLU A 17 13.48 -3.96 0.69
C GLU A 17 13.04 -4.10 -0.78
N PHE A 18 12.07 -3.27 -1.21
CA PHE A 18 11.42 -3.45 -2.51
C PHE A 18 11.50 -2.22 -3.42
N SER A 19 11.97 -1.07 -2.93
CA SER A 19 12.08 0.18 -3.68
C SER A 19 10.84 0.47 -4.55
N PRO A 20 9.61 0.46 -3.97
CA PRO A 20 8.41 0.77 -4.71
C PRO A 20 8.43 2.21 -5.20
N GLN A 21 7.65 2.54 -6.22
CA GLN A 21 7.47 3.93 -6.63
C GLN A 21 6.69 4.71 -5.57
N ARG A 22 5.64 4.08 -5.01
CA ARG A 22 4.78 4.72 -4.01
C ARG A 22 4.16 3.69 -3.07
N ILE A 23 3.98 4.07 -1.81
CA ILE A 23 3.18 3.34 -0.81
C ILE A 23 2.13 4.30 -0.26
N ILE A 24 0.87 3.90 -0.37
CA ILE A 24 -0.28 4.71 0.03
C ILE A 24 -1.08 3.93 1.08
N LEU A 25 -1.29 4.55 2.24
CA LEU A 25 -2.25 4.12 3.23
C LEU A 25 -3.65 4.55 2.80
N PHE A 26 -4.60 3.62 2.79
CA PHE A 26 -6.01 3.91 2.51
C PHE A 26 -6.92 3.33 3.58
N GLY A 27 -8.23 3.40 3.36
CA GLY A 27 -9.21 2.81 4.27
C GLY A 27 -9.31 3.53 5.61
N SER A 28 -9.58 2.75 6.66
CA SER A 28 -9.94 3.27 7.98
C SER A 28 -8.85 4.16 8.59
N TYR A 29 -7.58 3.76 8.50
CA TYR A 29 -6.44 4.52 9.03
C TYR A 29 -6.07 5.76 8.20
N ALA A 30 -6.53 5.87 6.94
CA ALA A 30 -6.27 7.03 6.11
C ALA A 30 -7.31 8.14 6.31
N TYR A 31 -8.58 7.84 6.05
CA TYR A 31 -9.68 8.81 6.03
C TYR A 31 -10.97 8.29 6.68
N GLY A 32 -10.93 7.12 7.32
CA GLY A 32 -12.04 6.57 8.09
C GLY A 32 -11.85 6.74 9.60
N HIS A 33 -12.51 5.86 10.36
CA HIS A 33 -12.45 5.81 11.81
C HIS A 33 -11.97 4.41 12.23
N PRO A 34 -10.66 4.21 12.46
CA PRO A 34 -10.13 2.90 12.78
C PRO A 34 -10.59 2.44 14.17
N THR A 35 -10.95 1.18 14.27
CA THR A 35 -11.27 0.46 15.51
C THR A 35 -10.08 -0.39 15.95
N PRO A 36 -10.04 -0.89 17.20
CA PRO A 36 -8.97 -1.78 17.66
C PRO A 36 -8.75 -3.03 16.80
N ASP A 37 -9.79 -3.50 16.12
CA ASP A 37 -9.78 -4.68 15.23
C ASP A 37 -9.59 -4.33 13.75
N SER A 38 -9.39 -3.06 13.41
CA SER A 38 -9.23 -2.63 12.02
C SER A 38 -7.90 -3.08 11.44
N ASP A 39 -7.94 -3.66 10.24
CA ASP A 39 -6.78 -3.92 9.40
C ASP A 39 -6.15 -2.63 8.87
N VAL A 40 -4.85 -2.69 8.59
CA VAL A 40 -4.10 -1.61 7.92
C VAL A 40 -4.08 -1.84 6.42
N ASP A 41 -4.75 -1.00 5.65
CA ASP A 41 -4.81 -1.11 4.20
C ASP A 41 -3.68 -0.33 3.49
N LEU A 42 -2.81 -1.02 2.76
CA LEU A 42 -1.70 -0.42 2.02
C LEU A 42 -1.79 -0.76 0.52
N LEU A 43 -1.67 0.26 -0.32
CA LEU A 43 -1.40 0.13 -1.75
C LEU A 43 0.09 0.34 -1.99
N VAL A 44 0.77 -0.69 -2.51
CA VAL A 44 2.16 -0.60 -2.97
C VAL A 44 2.17 -0.59 -4.49
N ILE A 45 2.72 0.48 -5.06
CA ILE A 45 2.90 0.65 -6.50
C ILE A 45 4.36 0.36 -6.82
N THR A 46 4.63 -0.74 -7.51
CA THR A 46 6.00 -1.16 -7.87
C THR A 46 6.00 -2.00 -9.14
N PRO A 47 7.01 -1.89 -10.03
CA PRO A 47 7.18 -2.81 -11.13
C PRO A 47 7.46 -4.24 -10.62
N PHE A 48 6.74 -5.23 -11.12
CA PHE A 48 7.01 -6.65 -10.85
C PHE A 48 6.46 -7.53 -11.98
N GLN A 49 6.92 -8.78 -12.02
CA GLN A 49 6.39 -9.82 -12.91
C GLN A 49 5.60 -10.85 -12.10
N GLY A 50 4.63 -11.51 -12.74
CA GLY A 50 3.77 -12.51 -12.08
C GLY A 50 2.49 -11.92 -11.50
N ARG A 51 1.90 -12.61 -10.51
CA ARG A 51 0.57 -12.23 -9.98
C ARG A 51 0.71 -11.25 -8.82
N SER A 52 -0.15 -10.22 -8.76
CA SER A 52 -0.24 -9.29 -7.62
C SER A 52 -0.33 -10.02 -6.26
N ALA A 53 -1.06 -11.14 -6.21
CA ALA A 53 -1.22 -11.93 -5.00
C ALA A 53 0.12 -12.54 -4.53
N GLU A 54 0.92 -13.09 -5.44
CA GLU A 54 2.24 -13.64 -5.12
C GLU A 54 3.16 -12.52 -4.60
N LYS A 55 3.16 -11.36 -5.26
CA LYS A 55 3.96 -10.22 -4.81
C LYS A 55 3.52 -9.70 -3.45
N SER A 56 2.22 -9.68 -3.16
CA SER A 56 1.71 -9.30 -1.84
C SER A 56 2.15 -10.27 -0.74
N VAL A 57 2.18 -11.57 -1.03
CA VAL A 57 2.65 -12.59 -0.08
C VAL A 57 4.15 -12.44 0.16
N GLU A 58 4.93 -12.25 -0.90
CA GLU A 58 6.38 -11.99 -0.81
C GLU A 58 6.69 -10.81 0.11
N ILE A 59 6.02 -9.66 -0.11
CA ILE A 59 6.23 -8.46 0.73
C ILE A 59 5.83 -8.74 2.18
N ARG A 60 4.66 -9.34 2.42
CA ARG A 60 4.20 -9.66 3.79
C ARG A 60 5.16 -10.56 4.55
N LEU A 61 5.65 -11.62 3.90
CA LEU A 61 6.57 -12.58 4.51
C LEU A 61 7.93 -11.94 4.84
N LYS A 62 8.34 -10.97 4.02
CA LYS A 62 9.60 -10.25 4.19
C LYS A 62 9.53 -9.21 5.31
N VAL A 63 8.48 -8.38 5.35
CA VAL A 63 8.40 -7.25 6.29
C VAL A 63 7.78 -7.60 7.64
N ARG A 64 6.99 -8.70 7.70
CA ARG A 64 6.39 -9.26 8.91
C ARG A 64 5.71 -8.19 9.79
N PRO A 65 4.61 -7.57 9.33
CA PRO A 65 3.95 -6.52 10.08
C PRO A 65 3.44 -7.06 11.43
N PRO A 66 3.55 -6.29 12.53
CA PRO A 66 3.09 -6.72 13.85
C PRO A 66 1.57 -6.53 14.05
N PHE A 67 0.85 -6.22 12.98
CA PHE A 67 -0.59 -5.92 13.00
C PHE A 67 -1.28 -6.56 11.78
N PRO A 68 -2.61 -6.78 11.87
CA PRO A 68 -3.43 -7.14 10.73
C PRO A 68 -3.32 -6.08 9.62
N MET A 69 -3.06 -6.52 8.39
CA MET A 69 -2.75 -5.65 7.27
C MET A 69 -3.43 -6.21 6.03
N ASP A 70 -3.90 -5.35 5.15
CA ASP A 70 -4.36 -5.68 3.81
C ASP A 70 -3.48 -4.99 2.76
N LEU A 71 -2.77 -5.80 1.97
CA LEU A 71 -1.73 -5.34 1.05
C LEU A 71 -2.16 -5.53 -0.40
N LEU A 72 -2.48 -4.42 -1.05
CA LEU A 72 -2.73 -4.36 -2.48
C LEU A 72 -1.44 -4.01 -3.20
N VAL A 73 -0.95 -4.88 -4.09
CA VAL A 73 0.25 -4.61 -4.89
C VAL A 73 -0.11 -4.50 -6.36
N ARG A 74 0.27 -3.39 -7.00
CA ARG A 74 -0.02 -3.10 -8.40
C ARG A 74 1.21 -2.56 -9.11
N THR A 75 1.34 -2.89 -10.40
CA THR A 75 2.32 -2.21 -11.24
C THR A 75 1.80 -0.82 -11.62
N PRO A 76 2.68 0.14 -11.91
CA PRO A 76 2.28 1.47 -12.34
C PRO A 76 1.34 1.44 -13.55
N GLU A 77 1.61 0.54 -14.50
CA GLU A 77 0.79 0.36 -15.71
C GLU A 77 -0.61 -0.13 -15.34
N LYS A 78 -0.70 -1.07 -14.39
CA LYS A 78 -2.01 -1.59 -13.95
C LYS A 78 -2.82 -0.54 -13.20
N VAL A 79 -2.16 0.32 -12.42
CA VAL A 79 -2.81 1.48 -11.79
C VAL A 79 -3.39 2.39 -12.87
N GLN A 80 -2.58 2.79 -13.87
CA GLN A 80 -3.02 3.66 -14.94
C GLN A 80 -4.18 3.06 -15.76
N GLU A 81 -4.09 1.78 -16.10
CA GLU A 81 -5.15 1.05 -16.80
C GLU A 81 -6.47 1.13 -16.02
N ARG A 82 -6.45 0.86 -14.70
CA ARG A 82 -7.64 0.93 -13.84
C ARG A 82 -8.24 2.33 -13.79
N LEU A 83 -7.40 3.37 -13.72
CA LEU A 83 -7.86 4.76 -13.74
C LEU A 83 -8.56 5.13 -15.06
N ASN A 84 -8.00 4.65 -16.18
CA ASN A 84 -8.57 4.85 -17.52
C ASN A 84 -9.91 4.12 -17.67
N MET A 85 -10.07 2.96 -17.02
CA MET A 85 -11.32 2.21 -16.96
C MET A 85 -12.38 2.83 -16.01
N GLY A 86 -12.05 3.92 -15.31
CA GLY A 86 -12.98 4.56 -14.39
C GLY A 86 -13.10 3.88 -13.03
N ASP A 87 -12.09 3.10 -12.61
CA ASP A 87 -12.08 2.43 -11.31
C ASP A 87 -12.14 3.47 -10.16
N SER A 88 -13.32 3.59 -9.55
CA SER A 88 -13.59 4.56 -8.49
C SER A 88 -12.81 4.25 -7.22
N PHE A 89 -12.52 2.98 -6.94
CA PHE A 89 -11.76 2.56 -5.78
C PHE A 89 -10.29 2.98 -5.92
N MET A 90 -9.67 2.72 -7.07
CA MET A 90 -8.31 3.19 -7.34
C MET A 90 -8.23 4.73 -7.31
N ARG A 91 -9.22 5.43 -7.86
CA ARG A 91 -9.29 6.91 -7.79
C ARG A 91 -9.39 7.40 -6.35
N GLU A 92 -10.23 6.77 -5.53
CA GLU A 92 -10.38 7.14 -4.12
C GLU A 92 -9.07 6.96 -3.35
N ILE A 93 -8.39 5.82 -3.52
CA ILE A 93 -7.10 5.56 -2.87
C ILE A 93 -6.07 6.64 -3.25
N LEU A 94 -5.95 6.97 -4.53
CA LEU A 94 -4.97 7.95 -4.99
C LEU A 94 -5.29 9.38 -4.57
N MET A 95 -6.58 9.74 -4.43
CA MET A 95 -6.98 11.10 -4.06
C MET A 95 -7.05 11.33 -2.55
N LYS A 96 -7.51 10.34 -1.77
CA LYS A 96 -7.77 10.48 -0.33
C LYS A 96 -6.74 9.76 0.53
N GLY A 97 -6.01 8.79 -0.04
CA GLY A 97 -5.00 8.03 0.69
C GLY A 97 -3.84 8.90 1.16
N LYS A 98 -3.16 8.45 2.21
CA LYS A 98 -1.96 9.10 2.75
C LYS A 98 -0.72 8.44 2.16
N VAL A 99 0.10 9.21 1.46
CA VAL A 99 1.39 8.72 0.95
C VAL A 99 2.33 8.51 2.14
N LEU A 100 2.76 7.27 2.36
CA LEU A 100 3.71 6.92 3.42
C LEU A 100 5.15 6.83 2.90
N TYR A 101 5.30 6.53 1.62
CA TYR A 101 6.58 6.47 0.92
C TYR A 101 6.37 6.85 -0.54
N GLU A 102 7.32 7.60 -1.08
CA GLU A 102 7.39 7.96 -2.48
C GLU A 102 8.87 7.98 -2.86
N ALA A 103 9.23 7.28 -3.93
CA ALA A 103 10.55 7.40 -4.50
C ALA A 103 10.69 8.84 -5.03
N ALA A 104 11.80 9.51 -4.72
CA ALA A 104 12.11 10.76 -5.40
C ALA A 104 12.27 10.45 -6.89
N ASP A 105 11.50 11.14 -7.74
CA ASP A 105 11.73 11.10 -9.19
C ASP A 105 13.21 11.43 -9.42
N ALA A 106 13.96 10.45 -9.94
CA ALA A 106 15.38 10.60 -10.28
C ALA A 106 15.54 11.18 -11.68
#